data_AF-A0AAW5N1W1-F1
#
_entry.id   AF-A0AAW5N1W1-F1
#
_cell.length_a   1.000
_cell.length_b   1.000
_cell.length_c   1.000
_cell.angle_alpha   90.00
_cell.angle_beta   90.00
_cell.angle_gamma   90.00
#
_symmetry.space_group_name_H-M   'P 1'
#
loop_
_entity.id
_entity.type
_entity.pdbx_description
1 polymer ?
#
loop_
_entity_poly.entity_id
_entity_poly.type
_entity_poly.pdbx_seq_one_letter_code
_entity_poly.pdbx_strand_id
1 'polypeptide(L)'
;SAFDGRDLETQVTCSGGTYVRVLVAEVGRSLGCGAHLVRLRRTAIGSFRVEDAGPPGQGTPEPLDRAVEHLPSIRVDAEEARA
;
A
#
# COMPACT_ATOMS: atom_id res chain seq x y z
N SER A 1 9.13 7.51 -13.75
CA SER A 1 10.35 6.72 -13.44
C SER A 1 11.56 7.52 -13.85
N ALA A 2 12.67 7.37 -13.14
CA ALA A 2 13.94 8.04 -13.43
C ALA A 2 15.08 6.99 -13.35
N PHE A 3 16.07 7.09 -14.24
CA PHE A 3 17.24 6.20 -14.24
C PHE A 3 18.50 7.03 -14.55
N ASP A 4 19.54 6.89 -13.72
CA ASP A 4 20.79 7.66 -13.85
C ASP A 4 22.01 6.81 -14.24
N GLY A 5 21.78 5.57 -14.64
CA GLY A 5 22.83 4.60 -14.95
C GLY A 5 23.18 3.66 -13.79
N ARG A 6 22.84 4.01 -12.55
CA ARG A 6 23.02 3.14 -11.37
C ARG A 6 21.76 2.97 -10.56
N ASP A 7 21.02 4.05 -10.35
CA ASP A 7 19.80 4.07 -9.56
C ASP A 7 18.57 4.17 -10.46
N LEU A 8 17.57 3.35 -10.17
CA LEU A 8 16.27 3.32 -10.85
C LEU A 8 15.16 3.64 -9.85
N GLU A 9 14.39 4.69 -10.14
CA GLU A 9 13.15 4.99 -9.45
C GLU A 9 11.95 4.45 -10.24
N THR A 10 11.15 3.61 -9.58
CA THR A 10 9.96 3.01 -10.15
C THR A 10 8.81 2.93 -9.15
N GLN A 11 7.59 2.78 -9.65
CA GLN A 11 6.38 2.55 -8.88
C GLN A 11 5.91 1.11 -9.10
N VAL A 12 5.44 0.48 -8.03
CA VAL A 12 4.96 -0.91 -8.06
C VAL A 12 3.62 -0.97 -7.35
N THR A 13 2.63 -1.53 -8.04
CA THR A 13 1.37 -1.99 -7.43
C THR A 13 1.46 -3.49 -7.27
N CYS A 14 1.28 -3.98 -6.05
CA CYS A 14 1.39 -5.40 -5.73
C CYS A 14 0.32 -5.83 -4.73
N SER A 15 0.05 -7.13 -4.66
CA SER A 15 -0.82 -7.71 -3.64
C SER A 15 -0.16 -7.71 -2.26
N GLY A 16 -0.99 -7.85 -1.21
CA GLY A 16 -0.54 -8.06 0.16
C GLY A 16 0.42 -9.24 0.28
N GLY A 17 1.48 -9.08 1.08
CA GLY A 17 2.51 -10.11 1.27
C GLY A 17 3.67 -10.05 0.27
N THR A 18 3.62 -9.18 -0.74
CA THR A 18 4.74 -9.01 -1.68
C THR A 18 5.96 -8.39 -0.99
N TYR A 19 7.12 -9.05 -1.10
CA TYR A 19 8.39 -8.54 -0.56
C TYR A 19 9.13 -7.74 -1.63
N VAL A 20 8.93 -6.40 -1.67
CA VAL A 20 9.51 -5.51 -2.71
C VAL A 20 11.03 -5.67 -2.85
N ARG A 21 11.74 -5.99 -1.77
CA ARG A 21 13.18 -6.28 -1.80
C ARG A 21 13.53 -7.49 -2.68
N VAL A 22 12.72 -8.54 -2.64
CA VAL A 22 12.92 -9.75 -3.47
C VAL A 22 12.62 -9.41 -4.92
N LEU A 23 11.52 -8.70 -5.19
CA LEU A 23 11.18 -8.23 -6.53
C LEU A 23 12.33 -7.44 -7.16
N VAL A 24 12.94 -6.49 -6.42
CA VAL A 24 14.10 -5.73 -6.93
C VAL A 24 15.29 -6.64 -7.20
N ALA A 25 15.58 -7.60 -6.32
CA ALA A 25 16.68 -8.54 -6.55
C ALA A 25 16.45 -9.41 -7.79
N GLU A 26 15.21 -9.85 -8.04
CA GLU A 26 14.82 -10.60 -9.24
C GLU A 26 14.97 -9.76 -10.51
N VAL A 27 14.51 -8.51 -10.50
CA VAL A 27 14.72 -7.58 -11.62
C VAL A 27 16.21 -7.41 -11.92
N GLY A 28 17.04 -7.20 -10.90
CA GLY A 28 18.49 -7.10 -11.09
C GLY A 28 19.13 -8.37 -11.64
N ARG A 29 18.67 -9.55 -11.21
CA ARG A 29 19.12 -10.84 -11.78
C ARG A 29 18.73 -10.97 -13.25
N SER A 30 17.51 -10.60 -13.62
CA SER A 30 17.05 -10.61 -15.02
C SER A 30 17.84 -9.66 -15.91
N LEU A 31 18.36 -8.56 -15.35
CA LEU A 31 19.23 -7.61 -16.05
C LEU A 31 20.71 -8.03 -16.08
N GLY A 32 21.12 -9.07 -15.35
CA GLY A 32 22.49 -9.60 -15.34
C GLY A 32 23.50 -8.84 -14.48
N CYS A 33 23.11 -7.75 -13.81
CA CYS A 33 23.99 -6.95 -12.95
C CYS A 33 23.70 -7.11 -11.45
N GLY A 34 22.54 -7.66 -11.09
CA GLY A 34 22.03 -7.62 -9.72
C GLY A 34 21.48 -6.24 -9.34
N ALA A 35 20.61 -6.19 -8.33
CA ALA A 35 20.04 -4.96 -7.81
C ALA A 35 19.67 -5.13 -6.34
N HIS A 36 19.63 -4.03 -5.59
CA HIS A 36 19.19 -3.99 -4.21
C HIS A 36 18.35 -2.73 -3.97
N LEU A 37 17.41 -2.81 -3.04
CA LEU A 37 16.50 -1.72 -2.73
C LEU A 37 17.21 -0.70 -1.82
N VAL A 38 17.37 0.54 -2.29
CA VAL A 38 18.01 1.65 -1.54
C VAL A 38 17.01 2.53 -0.79
N ARG A 39 15.80 2.68 -1.32
CA ARG A 39 14.72 3.47 -0.72
C ARG A 39 13.38 2.82 -1.07
N LEU A 40 12.46 2.84 -0.11
CA LEU A 40 11.09 2.41 -0.30
C LEU A 40 10.13 3.39 0.38
N ARG A 41 9.13 3.86 -0.35
CA ARG A 41 8.02 4.62 0.20
C ARG A 41 6.72 3.95 -0.22
N ARG A 42 5.94 3.49 0.74
CA ARG A 42 4.58 2.99 0.48
C ARG A 42 3.65 4.20 0.29
N THR A 43 3.05 4.31 -0.89
CA THR A 43 2.17 5.42 -1.25
C THR A 43 0.69 5.12 -1.05
N ALA A 44 0.30 3.85 -0.99
CA ALA A 44 -1.08 3.44 -0.71
C ALA A 44 -1.18 2.05 -0.06
N ILE A 45 -2.31 1.79 0.60
CA ILE A 45 -2.77 0.48 1.09
C ILE A 45 -4.26 0.39 0.78
N GLY A 46 -4.66 -0.38 -0.23
CA GLY A 46 -6.06 -0.38 -0.68
C GLY A 46 -6.51 1.05 -1.05
N SER A 47 -7.60 1.52 -0.44
CA SER A 47 -8.14 2.87 -0.61
C SER A 47 -7.37 3.96 0.16
N PHE A 48 -6.52 3.60 1.12
CA PHE A 48 -5.80 4.57 1.95
C PHE A 48 -4.54 5.06 1.25
N ARG A 49 -4.40 6.38 1.05
CA ARG A 49 -3.22 6.99 0.43
C ARG A 49 -2.32 7.68 1.45
N VAL A 50 -1.03 7.78 1.14
CA VAL A 50 -0.04 8.45 2.00
C VAL A 50 -0.29 9.95 2.08
N GLU A 51 -0.97 10.53 1.09
CA GLU A 51 -1.34 11.94 1.10
C GLU A 51 -2.39 12.27 2.18
N ASP A 52 -3.20 11.28 2.59
CA ASP A 52 -4.22 11.41 3.63
C ASP A 52 -3.64 11.11 5.03
N ALA A 53 -2.38 10.70 5.12
CA ALA A 53 -1.78 10.28 6.38
C ALA A 53 -1.39 11.47 7.26
N GLY A 54 -1.95 11.53 8.46
CA GLY A 54 -1.51 12.43 9.52
C GLY A 54 -0.27 11.92 10.28
N PRO A 55 0.37 12.77 11.10
CA PRO A 55 1.43 12.35 12.00
C PRO A 55 0.97 11.24 12.97
N PRO A 56 1.81 10.25 13.29
CA PRO A 56 1.45 9.20 14.24
C PRO A 56 1.02 9.76 15.60
N GLY A 57 -0.08 9.24 16.16
CA GLY A 57 -0.62 9.66 17.46
C GLY A 57 -1.31 11.03 17.45
N GLN A 58 -1.54 11.62 16.28
CA GLN A 58 -2.24 12.89 16.12
C GLN A 58 -3.45 12.73 15.19
N GLY A 59 -4.42 13.64 15.33
CA GLY A 59 -5.63 13.66 14.52
C GLY A 59 -6.75 12.79 15.07
N THR A 60 -7.89 12.84 14.38
CA THR A 60 -9.04 12.00 14.68
C THR A 60 -8.92 10.70 13.89
N PRO A 61 -9.10 9.52 14.53
CA PRO A 61 -9.15 8.26 13.79
C PRO A 61 -10.23 8.30 12.71
N GLU A 62 -9.91 7.79 11.53
CA GLU A 62 -10.90 7.52 10.49
C GLU A 62 -11.97 6.55 11.02
N PRO A 63 -13.24 6.71 10.60
CA PRO A 63 -14.30 5.74 10.87
C PRO A 63 -13.88 4.31 10.48
N LEU A 64 -14.26 3.30 11.26
CA LEU A 64 -13.83 1.91 11.01
C LEU A 64 -14.37 1.36 9.69
N ASP A 65 -15.57 1.77 9.29
CA ASP A 65 -16.26 1.37 8.07
C ASP A 65 -15.48 1.74 6.79
N ARG A 66 -14.66 2.82 6.82
CA ARG A 66 -13.73 3.16 5.73
C ARG A 66 -12.86 1.99 5.29
N ALA A 67 -12.41 1.16 6.23
CA ALA A 67 -11.55 0.02 5.91
C ALA A 67 -12.27 -1.08 5.12
N VAL A 68 -13.60 -1.12 5.19
CA VAL A 68 -14.45 -2.16 4.60
C VAL A 68 -15.40 -1.63 3.53
N GLU A 69 -15.27 -0.36 3.10
CA GLU A 69 -16.08 0.25 2.03
C GLU A 69 -16.05 -0.53 0.70
N HIS A 70 -15.00 -1.29 0.45
CA HIS A 70 -14.86 -2.13 -0.74
C HIS A 70 -15.71 -3.42 -0.68
N LEU A 71 -16.29 -3.74 0.48
CA LEU A 71 -17.15 -4.89 0.67
C LEU A 71 -18.62 -4.50 0.45
N PRO A 72 -19.48 -5.42 -0.02
CA PRO A 72 -20.92 -5.20 -0.05
C PRO A 72 -21.46 -4.88 1.34
N SER A 73 -22.42 -3.95 1.44
CA SER A 73 -23.06 -3.57 2.69
C SER A 73 -24.57 -3.81 2.65
N ILE A 74 -25.14 -4.14 3.81
CA ILE A 74 -26.59 -4.31 4.02
C ILE A 74 -26.97 -3.42 5.20
N ARG A 75 -28.09 -2.71 5.07
CA ARG A 75 -28.68 -1.94 6.17
C ARG A 75 -29.71 -2.80 6.87
N VAL A 76 -29.60 -2.89 8.18
CA VAL A 76 -30.60 -3.51 9.07
C VAL A 76 -31.33 -2.43 9.83
N ASP A 77 -32.60 -2.67 10.14
CA ASP A 77 -33.35 -1.74 10.98
C ASP A 77 -32.93 -1.84 12.46
N ALA A 78 -33.42 -0.92 13.28
CA ALA A 78 -33.03 -0.84 14.69
C ALA A 78 -33.60 -1.96 15.55
N GLU A 79 -34.60 -2.70 15.08
CA GLU A 79 -35.20 -3.84 15.76
C GLU A 79 -34.38 -5.10 15.47
N GLU A 80 -34.02 -5.31 14.19
CA GLU A 80 -33.14 -6.38 13.72
C GLU A 80 -31.71 -6.28 14.30
N ALA A 81 -31.18 -5.07 14.48
CA ALA A 81 -29.83 -4.87 14.99
C ALA A 81 -29.65 -5.20 16.49
N ARG A 82 -30.75 -5.36 17.24
CA ARG A 82 -30.73 -5.64 18.69
C ARG A 82 -30.93 -7.11 19.04
N ALA A 83 -31.34 -7.94 18.08
CA ALA A 83 -31.54 -9.38 18.23
C ALA A 83 -30.20 -10.14 18.24
#